data_AF-A0A949KUE7-F1
#
_entry.id   AF-A0A949KUE7-F1
#
_cell.length_a   1.000
_cell.length_b   1.000
_cell.length_c   1.000
_cell.angle_alpha   90.00
_cell.angle_beta   90.00
_cell.angle_gamma   90.00
#
_symmetry.space_group_name_H-M   'P 1'
#
loop_
_entity.id
_entity.type
_entity.pdbx_description
1 polymer ?
#
loop_
_entity_poly.entity_id
_entity_poly.type
_entity_poly.pdbx_seq_one_letter_code
_entity_poly.pdbx_strand_id
1 'polypeptide(L)'
;MLIFHQTPLGIDQVQQKFIKRVKGTDQEMYTSRDIQEILGRIDIPYRLEQVESHIDVSECLRPGSVEGEALLSFFLECDVRHLDPGLKQEVVDYIQGLSILDHGRSILHHPVAVFVLAGGMSAA
;
A
#
# COMPACT_ATOMS: atom_id res chain seq x y z
N MET A 1 -4.64 11.16 -19.76
CA MET A 1 -3.55 10.41 -19.09
C MET A 1 -4.16 9.70 -17.88
N LEU A 2 -3.70 8.49 -17.56
CA LEU A 2 -4.13 7.76 -16.36
C LEU A 2 -2.96 7.65 -15.37
N ILE A 3 -3.22 7.90 -14.09
CA ILE A 3 -2.28 7.63 -13.00
C ILE A 3 -2.93 6.62 -12.06
N PHE A 4 -2.23 5.53 -11.77
CA PHE A 4 -2.63 4.53 -10.79
C PHE A 4 -1.73 4.68 -9.57
N HIS A 5 -2.33 4.79 -8.39
CA HIS A 5 -1.54 4.90 -7.18
C HIS A 5 -2.23 4.31 -5.97
N GLN A 6 -1.43 3.92 -4.98
CA GLN A 6 -1.95 3.39 -3.73
C GLN A 6 -2.78 4.44 -2.98
N THR A 7 -3.83 3.99 -2.32
CA THR A 7 -4.56 4.82 -1.36
C THR A 7 -3.84 4.82 -0.01
N PRO A 8 -4.22 5.70 0.95
CA PRO A 8 -3.73 5.64 2.33
C PRO A 8 -4.21 4.41 3.15
N LEU A 9 -4.68 3.35 2.48
CA LEU A 9 -5.27 2.15 3.07
C LEU A 9 -4.47 0.90 2.65
N GLY A 10 -4.53 -0.13 3.48
CA GLY A 10 -3.86 -1.41 3.21
C GLY A 10 -2.35 -1.30 3.38
N ILE A 11 -1.59 -1.52 2.30
CA ILE A 11 -0.11 -1.54 2.32
C ILE A 11 0.47 -0.24 2.88
N ASP A 12 -0.05 0.93 2.48
CA ASP A 12 0.45 2.22 2.99
C ASP A 12 0.36 2.28 4.52
N GLN A 13 -0.72 1.77 5.14
CA GLN A 13 -0.84 1.75 6.60
C GLN A 13 0.23 0.89 7.28
N VAL A 14 0.65 -0.20 6.63
CA VAL A 14 1.75 -1.05 7.10
C VAL A 14 3.07 -0.29 6.98
N GLN A 15 3.31 0.32 5.82
CA GLN A 15 4.52 1.06 5.54
C GLN A 15 4.67 2.27 6.48
N GLN A 16 3.62 3.08 6.68
CA GLN A 16 3.62 4.24 7.59
C GLN A 16 4.02 3.85 9.02
N LYS A 17 3.62 2.65 9.45
CA LYS A 17 3.93 2.16 10.79
C LYS A 17 5.34 1.59 10.94
N PHE A 18 5.88 0.95 9.89
CA PHE A 18 7.07 0.11 10.03
C PHE A 18 8.26 0.53 9.16
N ILE A 19 8.07 1.23 8.04
CA ILE A 19 9.12 1.46 7.04
C ILE A 19 10.36 2.12 7.65
N LYS A 20 10.18 3.09 8.55
CA LYS A 20 11.27 3.81 9.20
C LYS A 20 12.08 2.91 10.14
N ARG A 21 11.42 1.98 10.83
CA ARG A 21 12.08 1.00 11.70
C ARG A 21 12.81 -0.08 10.89
N VAL A 22 12.29 -0.37 9.69
CA VAL A 22 12.80 -1.43 8.80
C VAL A 22 13.96 -0.93 7.93
N LYS A 23 13.81 0.22 7.28
CA LYS A 23 14.76 0.79 6.31
C LYS A 23 15.59 1.96 6.87
N GLY A 24 15.23 2.50 8.03
CA GLY A 24 15.86 3.69 8.60
C GLY A 24 15.43 5.03 7.98
N THR A 25 14.55 4.99 6.97
CA THR A 25 14.03 6.17 6.26
C THR A 25 12.57 5.94 5.87
N ASP A 26 11.80 7.03 5.83
CA ASP A 26 10.41 7.13 5.38
C ASP A 26 10.27 8.00 4.11
N GLN A 27 11.39 8.30 3.44
CA GLN A 27 11.38 9.09 2.21
C GLN A 27 10.60 8.39 1.08
N GLU A 28 9.85 9.20 0.32
CA GLU A 28 9.15 8.83 -0.93
C GLU A 28 7.91 7.94 -0.78
N MET A 29 7.33 7.85 0.42
CA MET A 29 6.01 7.26 0.63
C MET A 29 4.89 8.23 0.21
N TYR A 30 4.56 8.22 -1.07
CA TYR A 30 3.40 8.95 -1.58
C TYR A 30 2.16 8.06 -1.66
N THR A 31 1.01 8.69 -1.47
CA THR A 31 -0.32 8.13 -1.62
C THR A 31 -1.12 8.95 -2.62
N SER A 32 -2.29 8.44 -2.98
CA SER A 32 -3.26 9.19 -3.77
C SER A 32 -3.68 10.51 -3.11
N ARG A 33 -3.58 10.66 -1.79
CA ARG A 33 -3.82 11.95 -1.13
C ARG A 33 -2.76 12.98 -1.54
N ASP A 34 -1.50 12.59 -1.55
CA ASP A 34 -0.39 13.48 -1.93
C ASP A 34 -0.52 13.93 -3.39
N ILE A 35 -0.92 13.01 -4.29
CA ILE A 35 -1.20 13.36 -5.68
C ILE A 35 -2.35 14.36 -5.79
N GLN A 36 -3.45 14.18 -5.05
CA GLN A 36 -4.56 15.14 -5.04
C GLN A 36 -4.10 16.53 -4.57
N GLU A 37 -3.28 16.59 -3.53
CA GLU A 37 -2.72 17.86 -3.03
C GLU A 37 -1.83 18.53 -4.07
N ILE A 38 -0.97 17.77 -4.75
CA ILE A 38 -0.11 18.29 -5.82
C ILE A 38 -0.96 18.82 -6.96
N LEU A 39 -1.90 18.02 -7.50
CA LEU A 39 -2.75 18.40 -8.62
C LEU A 39 -3.62 19.63 -8.28
N GLY A 40 -4.14 19.71 -7.06
CA GLY A 40 -4.88 20.87 -6.56
C GLY A 40 -4.03 22.13 -6.43
N ARG A 41 -2.75 22.00 -6.05
CA ARG A 41 -1.81 23.15 -5.99
C ARG A 41 -1.44 23.70 -7.36
N ILE A 42 -1.41 22.86 -8.39
CA ILE A 42 -1.05 23.25 -9.77
C ILE A 42 -2.28 23.40 -10.69
N ASP A 43 -3.48 23.40 -10.12
CA ASP A 43 -4.77 23.61 -10.79
C ASP A 43 -4.98 22.71 -12.02
N ILE A 44 -4.52 21.46 -11.94
CA ILE A 44 -4.76 20.46 -13.00
C ILE A 44 -6.08 19.76 -12.73
N PRO A 45 -7.08 19.86 -13.63
CA PRO A 45 -8.34 19.17 -13.46
C PRO A 45 -8.16 17.65 -13.64
N TYR A 46 -8.75 16.89 -12.72
CA TYR A 46 -8.78 15.43 -12.77
C TYR A 46 -10.13 14.90 -12.29
N ARG A 47 -10.44 13.67 -12.72
CA ARG A 47 -11.45 12.84 -12.07
C ARG A 47 -10.75 11.74 -11.30
N LEU A 48 -11.11 11.56 -10.03
CA LEU A 48 -10.62 10.47 -9.20
C LEU A 48 -11.67 9.37 -9.14
N GLU A 49 -11.23 8.15 -9.47
CA GLU A 49 -11.97 6.92 -9.24
C GLU A 49 -11.19 6.06 -8.24
N GLN A 50 -11.91 5.28 -7.44
CA GLN A 50 -11.31 4.27 -6.59
C GLN A 50 -11.74 2.90 -7.08
N VAL A 51 -10.78 2.04 -7.37
CA VAL A 51 -11.00 0.66 -7.72
C VAL A 51 -10.90 -0.17 -6.45
N GLU A 52 -11.98 -0.86 -6.14
CA GLU A 52 -12.04 -1.78 -5.02
C GLU A 52 -11.10 -2.96 -5.27
N SER A 53 -10.19 -3.21 -4.33
CA SER A 53 -9.13 -4.20 -4.48
C SER A 53 -8.73 -4.76 -3.12
N HIS A 54 -8.33 -6.02 -3.13
CA HIS A 54 -8.04 -6.81 -1.95
C HIS A 54 -6.80 -7.67 -2.19
N ILE A 55 -6.04 -7.93 -1.12
CA ILE A 55 -4.88 -8.80 -1.14
C ILE A 55 -5.11 -9.95 -0.16
N ASP A 56 -4.96 -11.18 -0.63
CA ASP A 56 -4.93 -12.35 0.24
C ASP A 56 -3.58 -12.39 0.98
N VAL A 57 -3.62 -12.13 2.28
CA VAL A 57 -2.45 -12.09 3.17
C VAL A 57 -2.38 -13.32 4.08
N SER A 58 -3.14 -14.38 3.77
CA SER A 58 -3.18 -15.60 4.59
C SER A 58 -1.80 -16.21 4.79
N GLU A 59 -0.96 -16.20 3.74
CA GLU A 59 0.40 -16.73 3.81
C GLU A 59 1.32 -15.89 4.69
N CYS A 60 1.09 -14.57 4.83
CA CYS A 60 1.84 -13.73 5.78
C CYS A 60 1.65 -14.18 7.23
N LEU A 61 0.51 -14.80 7.54
CA LEU A 61 0.18 -15.29 8.89
C LEU A 61 0.72 -16.70 9.16
N ARG A 62 1.28 -17.38 8.14
CA ARG A 62 1.85 -18.72 8.29
C ARG A 62 3.36 -18.64 8.55
N PRO A 63 3.84 -19.05 9.75
CA PRO A 63 5.26 -19.03 10.06
C PRO A 63 6.08 -19.83 9.04
N GLY A 64 7.14 -19.21 8.52
CA GLY A 64 8.06 -19.84 7.55
C GLY A 64 7.51 -20.02 6.13
N SER A 65 6.34 -19.44 5.80
CA SER A 65 5.82 -19.43 4.44
C SER A 65 6.71 -18.59 3.52
N VAL A 66 7.20 -19.18 2.43
CA VAL A 66 8.05 -18.50 1.45
C VAL A 66 7.24 -17.40 0.74
N GLU A 67 5.99 -17.71 0.40
CA GLU A 67 5.05 -16.77 -0.21
C GLU A 67 4.70 -15.63 0.76
N GLY A 68 4.50 -15.96 2.04
CA GLY A 68 4.27 -14.96 3.10
C GLY A 68 5.44 -14.00 3.25
N GLU A 69 6.67 -14.52 3.30
CA GLU A 69 7.87 -13.68 3.38
C GLU A 69 8.07 -12.82 2.12
N ALA A 70 7.72 -13.33 0.94
CA ALA A 70 7.76 -12.56 -0.30
C ALA A 70 6.74 -11.40 -0.28
N LEU A 71 5.52 -11.63 0.19
CA LEU A 71 4.50 -10.59 0.35
C LEU A 71 4.92 -9.53 1.37
N LEU A 72 5.44 -9.95 2.53
CA LEU A 72 5.97 -9.03 3.54
C LEU A 72 7.13 -8.19 2.99
N SER A 73 8.02 -8.80 2.19
CA SER A 73 9.12 -8.10 1.52
C SER A 73 8.62 -7.08 0.50
N PHE A 74 7.55 -7.40 -0.21
CA PHE A 74 6.90 -6.47 -1.12
C PHE A 74 6.30 -5.28 -0.36
N PHE A 75 5.55 -5.52 0.73
CA PHE A 75 4.93 -4.45 1.52
C PHE A 75 5.97 -3.52 2.15
N LEU A 76 7.06 -4.08 2.67
CA LEU A 76 8.09 -3.31 3.39
C LEU A 76 9.24 -2.84 2.50
N GLU A 77 9.22 -3.16 1.20
CA GLU A 77 10.25 -2.80 0.23
C GLU A 77 11.68 -3.18 0.69
N CYS A 78 11.82 -4.34 1.33
CA CYS A 78 13.09 -4.86 1.81
C CYS A 78 13.04 -6.39 1.94
N ASP A 79 14.19 -7.04 2.07
CA ASP A 79 14.24 -8.48 2.37
C ASP A 79 13.93 -8.74 3.85
N VAL A 80 12.73 -9.26 4.14
CA VAL A 80 12.28 -9.47 5.53
C VAL A 80 12.95 -10.65 6.23
N ARG A 81 13.66 -11.52 5.51
CA ARG A 81 14.31 -12.71 6.11
C ARG A 81 15.39 -12.33 7.13
N HIS A 82 15.96 -11.14 6.98
CA HIS A 82 17.01 -10.61 7.84
C HIS A 82 16.48 -9.65 8.93
N LEU A 83 15.17 -9.43 9.01
CA LEU A 83 14.59 -8.60 10.05
C LEU A 83 14.64 -9.28 11.41
N ASP A 84 14.74 -8.46 12.45
CA ASP A 84 14.53 -8.90 13.82
C ASP A 84 13.21 -9.71 13.92
N PRO A 85 13.23 -10.92 14.49
CA PRO A 85 12.03 -11.75 14.57
C PRO A 85 10.87 -11.09 15.32
N GLY A 86 11.16 -10.28 16.35
CA GLY A 86 10.15 -9.53 17.09
C GLY A 86 9.49 -8.47 16.21
N LEU A 87 10.29 -7.68 15.49
CA LEU A 87 9.79 -6.70 14.53
C LEU A 87 8.97 -7.36 13.42
N LYS A 88 9.42 -8.51 12.88
CA LYS A 88 8.67 -9.26 11.88
C LYS A 88 7.31 -9.70 12.43
N GLN A 89 7.25 -10.19 13.67
CA GLN A 89 6.00 -10.58 14.30
C GLN A 89 5.05 -9.37 14.49
N GLU A 90 5.56 -8.22 14.91
CA GLU A 90 4.75 -6.99 15.03
C GLU A 90 4.10 -6.58 13.69
N VAL A 91 4.82 -6.74 12.58
CA VAL A 91 4.30 -6.47 11.24
C VAL A 91 3.16 -7.43 10.89
N VAL A 92 3.37 -8.73 11.13
CA VAL A 92 2.37 -9.78 10.87
C VAL A 92 1.11 -9.54 11.70
N ASP A 93 1.25 -9.27 13.00
CA ASP A 93 0.12 -8.99 13.90
C ASP A 93 -0.67 -7.75 13.44
N TYR A 94 0.04 -6.73 12.95
CA TYR A 94 -0.61 -5.52 12.44
C TYR A 94 -1.37 -5.78 11.13
N ILE A 95 -0.80 -6.56 10.21
CA ILE A 95 -1.50 -6.98 8.98
C ILE A 95 -2.73 -7.81 9.33
N GLN A 96 -2.63 -8.71 10.32
CA GLN A 96 -3.76 -9.48 10.81
C GLN A 96 -4.86 -8.56 11.36
N GLY A 97 -4.50 -7.54 12.14
CA GLY A 97 -5.46 -6.55 12.67
C GLY A 97 -6.10 -5.64 11.62
N LEU A 98 -5.44 -5.42 10.48
CA LEU A 98 -5.98 -4.67 9.34
C LEU A 98 -6.82 -5.51 8.38
N SER A 99 -6.69 -6.84 8.43
CA SER A 99 -7.39 -7.74 7.52
C SER A 99 -8.68 -8.29 8.13
N ILE A 100 -9.59 -8.72 7.25
CA ILE A 100 -10.81 -9.40 7.62
C ILE A 100 -10.67 -10.90 7.31
N LEU A 101 -11.29 -11.74 8.12
CA LEU A 101 -11.40 -13.16 7.82
C LEU A 101 -12.59 -13.39 6.89
N ASP A 102 -12.33 -13.82 5.67
CA ASP A 102 -13.34 -14.15 4.66
C ASP A 102 -13.11 -15.56 4.12
N HIS A 103 -14.10 -16.45 4.27
CA HIS A 103 -14.04 -17.85 3.83
C HIS A 103 -12.74 -18.59 4.22
N GLY A 104 -12.20 -18.31 5.41
CA GLY A 104 -10.97 -18.93 5.93
C GLY A 104 -9.67 -18.28 5.43
N ARG A 105 -9.76 -17.17 4.69
CA ARG A 105 -8.62 -16.40 4.19
C ARG A 105 -8.55 -15.06 4.90
N SER A 106 -7.33 -14.59 5.15
CA SER A 106 -7.09 -13.25 5.69
C SER A 106 -6.99 -12.27 4.53
N ILE A 107 -7.96 -11.38 4.40
CA ILE A 107 -8.10 -10.45 3.27
C ILE A 107 -7.80 -9.03 3.73
N LEU A 108 -6.76 -8.42 3.15
CA LEU A 108 -6.42 -7.03 3.37
C LEU A 108 -7.14 -6.15 2.33
N HIS A 109 -7.93 -5.19 2.80
CA HIS A 109 -8.48 -4.15 1.94
C HIS A 109 -7.35 -3.22 1.48
N HIS A 110 -7.14 -3.14 0.16
CA HIS A 110 -6.11 -2.29 -0.43
C HIS A 110 -6.63 -1.72 -1.76
N PRO A 111 -7.51 -0.72 -1.69
CA PRO A 111 -8.07 -0.10 -2.88
C PRO A 111 -7.01 0.74 -3.60
N VAL A 112 -7.20 0.89 -4.91
CA VAL A 112 -6.30 1.64 -5.79
C VAL A 112 -7.00 2.90 -6.28
N ALA A 113 -6.31 4.02 -6.25
CA ALA A 113 -6.78 5.27 -6.83
C ALA A 113 -6.41 5.35 -8.31
N VAL A 114 -7.36 5.79 -9.12
CA VAL A 114 -7.21 6.03 -10.56
C VAL A 114 -7.52 7.49 -10.85
N PHE A 115 -6.51 8.25 -11.25
CA PHE A 115 -6.68 9.63 -11.70
C PHE A 115 -6.83 9.64 -13.21
N VAL A 116 -7.94 10.19 -13.68
CA VAL A 116 -8.20 10.45 -15.09
C VAL A 116 -7.97 11.93 -15.34
N LEU A 117 -6.83 12.25 -15.95
CA LEU A 117 -6.49 13.61 -16.36
C LEU A 117 -6.99 13.83 -17.77
N ALA A 118 -7.78 14.89 -17.97
CA ALA A 118 -8.17 15.35 -19.29
C ALA A 118 -6.88 15.68 -20.06
N GLY A 119 -6.70 15.07 -21.23
CA GLY A 119 -5.66 15.53 -22.15
C GLY A 119 -6.00 16.97 -22.51
N GLY A 120 -5.08 17.90 -22.28
CA GLY A 120 -5.27 19.28 -22.69
C GLY A 120 -5.55 19.34 -24.18
N MET A 121 -6.81 19.58 -24.56
CA MET A 121 -7.04 20.30 -25.80
C MET A 121 -6.74 21.76 -25.48
N SER A 122 -5.56 22.21 -25.89
CA SER A 122 -5.35 23.64 -26.10
C SER A 122 -6.33 24.07 -27.19
N ALA A 123 -7.43 24.69 -26.79
CA ALA A 123 -8.34 25.38 -27.68
C ALA A 123 -8.27 26.88 -27.38
N ALA A 124 -7.33 27.54 -28.04
CA ALA A 124 -7.41 28.89 -28.63
C ALA A 124 -6.03 29.28 -29.17
#